data_AF-A0A842UEP6-F1
#
_entry.id   AF-A0A842UEP6-F1
#
_cell.length_a   1.000
_cell.length_b   1.000
_cell.length_c   1.000
_cell.angle_alpha   90.00
_cell.angle_beta   90.00
_cell.angle_gamma   90.00
#
_symmetry.space_group_name_H-M   'P 1'
#
loop_
_entity.id
_entity.type
_entity.pdbx_description
1 polymer ?
#
loop_
_entity_poly.entity_id
_entity_poly.type
_entity_poly.pdbx_seq_one_letter_code
_entity_poly.pdbx_strand_id
1 'polypeptide(L)'
;MSRKVQLRLIYSDRMGEAGENHVIRFPRRARENFRFSNDRVVIGKGLYELSLQVKQAYREDVSRLTRMIKSGKVREEETYYVGFVTRSVQQRVSRKKDPKGPWVTEGISSITVGADPEFGLIGKQGFLVRGNQVLSAAGKFGSDGPSVEVRPDPSRSHLEVVANMQSILQNPPPRVDQFLWKGGATFVDPNRVYWFGGHIHLGRPSQIPANRALPIYTQIAGALDGLLALPMARFDTPEPWHRRNGCKYNYGKAGDIRADYPERDRFEYRVLSGLWLVHPTLAKIAIGTAKCIAETAYGRIADKKFDLEWASNPISKPGMLKTFGIKGFREIRAMINRARPEEVTEDKIDVWERWVRSLDRFDDYKPEITALISLAKEDPSHIVEGVSLDVRKNWQEDKKILPRASKQLRTALEEVEAR
;
A
#
# COMPACT_ATOMS: atom_id res chain seq x y z
N MET A 1 11.98 -26.28 32.16
CA MET A 1 13.15 -25.75 31.43
C MET A 1 12.81 -25.69 29.94
N SER A 2 13.02 -24.56 29.26
CA SER A 2 12.77 -24.45 27.81
C SER A 2 13.92 -25.09 27.03
N ARG A 3 13.62 -26.14 26.25
CA ARG A 3 14.61 -26.78 25.38
C ARG A 3 14.85 -25.88 24.16
N LYS A 4 16.03 -25.30 24.03
CA LYS A 4 16.44 -24.59 22.81
C LYS A 4 16.67 -25.62 21.71
N VAL A 5 15.99 -25.47 20.59
CA VAL A 5 16.12 -26.35 19.42
C VAL A 5 16.33 -25.50 18.18
N GLN A 6 17.20 -25.95 17.28
CA GLN A 6 17.38 -25.31 15.98
C GLN A 6 16.18 -25.66 15.09
N LEU A 7 15.43 -24.63 14.71
CA LEU A 7 14.22 -24.77 13.89
C LEU A 7 14.48 -24.29 12.47
N ARG A 8 14.09 -25.09 11.47
CA ARG A 8 14.13 -24.69 10.06
C ARG A 8 12.79 -24.09 9.68
N LEU A 9 12.77 -22.77 9.48
CA LEU A 9 11.59 -22.06 9.03
C LEU A 9 11.45 -22.14 7.51
N ILE A 10 10.28 -22.53 7.03
CA ILE A 10 9.90 -22.53 5.61
C ILE A 10 8.70 -21.58 5.46
N TYR A 11 8.70 -20.71 4.46
CA TYR A 11 7.54 -19.85 4.23
C TYR A 11 6.38 -20.66 3.63
N SER A 12 5.17 -20.41 4.13
CA SER A 12 3.91 -20.92 3.57
C SER A 12 3.21 -19.80 2.82
N ASP A 13 2.91 -20.03 1.54
CA ASP A 13 2.16 -19.08 0.71
C ASP A 13 0.72 -18.93 1.22
N ARG A 14 0.10 -20.05 1.63
CA ARG A 14 -1.27 -20.08 2.16
C ARG A 14 -1.41 -19.36 3.50
N MET A 15 -0.38 -19.42 4.36
CA MET A 15 -0.35 -18.60 5.58
C MET A 15 -0.25 -17.11 5.27
N GLY A 16 0.48 -16.75 4.20
CA GLY A 16 0.59 -15.37 3.73
C GLY A 16 -0.76 -14.83 3.26
N GLU A 17 -1.48 -15.61 2.45
CA GLU A 17 -2.83 -15.27 1.99
C GLU A 17 -3.84 -15.14 3.15
N ALA A 18 -3.73 -16.02 4.16
CA ALA A 18 -4.61 -16.02 5.33
C ALA A 18 -4.21 -14.99 6.42
N GLY A 19 -3.15 -14.19 6.22
CA GLY A 19 -2.72 -13.19 7.20
C GLY A 19 -2.22 -13.78 8.54
N GLU A 20 -1.74 -15.02 8.55
CA GLU A 20 -1.43 -15.77 9.78
C GLU A 20 -0.04 -15.43 10.37
N ASN A 21 0.30 -14.13 10.48
CA ASN A 21 1.59 -13.66 11.01
C ASN A 21 1.85 -14.03 12.48
N HIS A 22 0.80 -14.41 13.22
CA HIS A 22 0.86 -14.81 14.63
C HIS A 22 0.90 -16.34 14.83
N VAL A 23 0.95 -17.12 13.74
CA VAL A 23 0.89 -18.58 13.76
C VAL A 23 2.21 -19.16 13.24
N ILE A 24 2.56 -20.33 13.75
CA ILE A 24 3.50 -21.26 13.13
C ILE A 24 2.83 -22.62 12.98
N ARG A 25 2.92 -23.17 11.77
CA ARG A 25 2.29 -24.45 11.46
C ARG A 25 3.32 -25.56 11.38
N PHE A 26 3.05 -26.68 12.02
CA PHE A 26 3.97 -27.81 12.07
C PHE A 26 3.39 -29.04 11.35
N PRO A 27 4.19 -29.77 10.56
CA PRO A 27 3.81 -31.08 10.06
C PRO A 27 3.67 -32.06 11.24
N ARG A 28 2.89 -33.14 11.03
CA ARG A 28 2.62 -34.15 12.08
C ARG A 28 3.90 -34.65 12.76
N ARG A 29 4.90 -35.08 11.97
CA ARG A 29 6.20 -35.57 12.47
C ARG A 29 6.92 -34.56 13.38
N ALA A 30 6.92 -33.27 13.01
CA ALA A 30 7.54 -32.24 13.84
C ALA A 30 6.77 -32.02 15.16
N ARG A 31 5.42 -31.99 15.13
CA ARG A 31 4.61 -31.86 16.36
C ARG A 31 4.85 -33.03 17.32
N GLU A 32 4.89 -34.25 16.80
CA GLU A 32 5.17 -35.47 17.59
C GLU A 32 6.58 -35.44 18.19
N ASN A 33 7.58 -34.96 17.42
CA ASN A 33 8.96 -34.82 17.89
C ASN A 33 9.11 -33.77 19.00
N PHE A 34 8.49 -32.59 18.84
CA PHE A 34 8.57 -31.53 19.84
C PHE A 34 7.72 -31.81 21.08
N ARG A 35 6.73 -32.71 20.99
CA ARG A 35 5.76 -33.01 22.06
C ARG A 35 5.20 -31.73 22.68
N PHE A 36 4.76 -30.79 21.83
CA PHE A 36 4.28 -29.49 22.29
C PHE A 36 3.19 -29.69 23.35
N SER A 37 3.50 -29.33 24.60
CA SER A 37 2.52 -29.24 25.70
C SER A 37 1.77 -27.91 25.68
N ASN A 38 2.34 -26.92 24.99
CA ASN A 38 1.84 -25.56 24.92
C ASN A 38 1.31 -25.28 23.51
N ASP A 39 0.28 -24.43 23.45
CA ASP A 39 -0.31 -23.93 22.20
C ASP A 39 0.54 -22.86 21.51
N ARG A 40 1.69 -22.48 22.10
CA ARG A 40 2.60 -21.46 21.58
C ARG A 40 4.06 -21.89 21.61
N VAL A 41 4.83 -21.34 20.68
CA VAL A 41 6.30 -21.44 20.64
C VAL A 41 6.91 -20.07 20.47
N VAL A 42 8.02 -19.82 21.17
CA VAL A 42 8.82 -18.61 21.00
C VAL A 42 9.97 -18.91 20.04
N ILE A 43 10.05 -18.15 18.95
CA ILE A 43 11.13 -18.26 17.95
C ILE A 43 11.87 -16.92 17.83
N GLY A 44 13.16 -16.97 17.51
CA GLY A 44 14.02 -15.76 17.41
C GLY A 44 14.96 -15.60 18.60
N LYS A 45 15.60 -14.42 18.68
CA LYS A 45 16.53 -14.05 19.76
C LYS A 45 16.49 -12.54 20.01
N GLY A 46 16.32 -12.14 21.27
CA GLY A 46 16.31 -10.73 21.68
C GLY A 46 15.09 -9.97 21.15
N LEU A 47 15.28 -8.78 20.58
CA LEU A 47 14.20 -7.91 20.05
C LEU A 47 13.38 -8.53 18.90
N TYR A 48 13.81 -9.68 18.38
CA TYR A 48 13.16 -10.41 17.29
C TYR A 48 12.46 -11.68 17.75
N GLU A 49 12.29 -11.86 19.06
CA GLU A 49 11.51 -12.96 19.62
C GLU A 49 10.03 -12.79 19.29
N LEU A 50 9.43 -13.86 18.76
CA LEU A 50 8.02 -13.94 18.41
C LEU A 50 7.39 -15.12 19.11
N SER A 51 6.33 -14.86 19.87
CA SER A 51 5.48 -15.90 20.43
C SER A 51 4.36 -16.23 19.45
N LEU A 52 4.46 -17.38 18.80
CA LEU A 52 3.54 -17.81 17.74
C LEU A 52 2.65 -18.96 18.20
N GLN A 53 1.37 -18.92 17.81
CA GLN A 53 0.45 -20.02 18.05
C GLN A 53 0.80 -21.22 17.18
N VAL A 54 0.86 -22.41 17.78
CA VAL A 54 1.13 -23.67 17.10
C VAL A 54 -0.15 -24.19 16.46
N LYS A 55 -0.14 -24.38 15.13
CA LYS A 55 -1.23 -25.04 14.39
C LYS A 55 -0.70 -26.19 13.53
N GLN A 56 -1.61 -26.99 12.98
CA GLN A 56 -1.27 -28.03 12.02
C GLN A 56 -0.90 -27.43 10.65
N ALA A 57 0.14 -27.95 9.99
CA ALA A 57 0.51 -27.57 8.63
C ALA A 57 -0.59 -27.88 7.61
N TYR A 58 -0.66 -27.03 6.58
CA TYR A 58 -1.53 -27.25 5.44
C TYR A 58 -1.03 -28.43 4.59
N ARG A 59 -1.95 -29.08 3.84
CA ARG A 59 -1.60 -30.24 3.01
C ARG A 59 -0.60 -29.85 1.91
N GLU A 60 -0.74 -28.64 1.39
CA GLU A 60 0.07 -28.01 0.36
C GLU A 60 1.50 -27.78 0.86
N ASP A 61 1.64 -27.31 2.09
CA ASP A 61 2.94 -27.11 2.75
C ASP A 61 3.67 -28.44 2.98
N VAL A 62 2.95 -29.46 3.44
CA VAL A 62 3.50 -30.82 3.61
C VAL A 62 3.91 -31.44 2.26
N SER A 63 3.10 -31.25 1.22
CA SER A 63 3.42 -31.70 -0.14
C SER A 63 4.65 -30.98 -0.70
N ARG A 64 4.76 -29.68 -0.45
CA ARG A 64 5.93 -28.87 -0.80
C ARG A 64 7.19 -29.37 -0.09
N LEU A 65 7.11 -29.63 1.22
CA LEU A 65 8.22 -30.20 1.98
C LEU A 65 8.66 -31.55 1.41
N THR A 66 7.71 -32.41 1.04
CA THR A 66 8.00 -33.69 0.39
C THR A 66 8.78 -33.52 -0.92
N ARG A 67 8.42 -32.54 -1.76
CA ARG A 67 9.19 -32.21 -2.97
C ARG A 67 10.59 -31.67 -2.65
N MET A 68 10.74 -30.90 -1.58
CA MET A 68 12.05 -30.40 -1.13
C MET A 68 12.96 -31.54 -0.66
N ILE A 69 12.40 -32.58 -0.03
CA ILE A 69 13.14 -33.78 0.35
C ILE A 69 13.60 -34.54 -0.89
N LYS A 70 12.68 -34.82 -1.83
CA LYS A 70 13.00 -35.53 -3.08
C LYS A 70 14.07 -34.83 -3.93
N SER A 71 14.14 -33.50 -3.86
CA SER A 71 15.14 -32.69 -4.57
C SER A 71 16.44 -32.47 -3.78
N GLY A 72 16.59 -33.06 -2.60
CA GLY A 72 17.79 -32.90 -1.75
C GLY A 72 17.93 -31.53 -1.07
N LYS A 73 16.94 -30.64 -1.19
CA LYS A 73 16.96 -29.31 -0.55
C LYS A 73 16.77 -29.36 0.96
N VAL A 74 16.16 -30.43 1.46
CA VAL A 74 15.90 -30.70 2.87
C VAL A 74 16.19 -32.19 3.11
N ARG A 75 16.99 -32.52 4.11
CA ARG A 75 17.24 -33.91 4.49
C ARG A 75 16.07 -34.46 5.29
N GLU A 76 15.85 -35.78 5.27
CA GLU A 76 14.67 -36.37 5.92
C GLU A 76 14.68 -36.12 7.44
N GLU A 77 15.85 -36.16 8.07
CA GLU A 77 16.04 -35.85 9.49
C GLU A 77 15.71 -34.40 9.85
N GLU A 78 15.80 -33.46 8.90
CA GLU A 78 15.46 -32.06 9.16
C GLU A 78 13.95 -31.87 9.28
N THR A 79 13.14 -32.78 8.76
CA THR A 79 11.67 -32.68 8.77
C THR A 79 11.07 -32.67 10.17
N TYR A 80 11.78 -33.23 11.16
CA TYR A 80 11.41 -33.21 12.57
C TYR A 80 11.52 -31.82 13.21
N TYR A 81 12.18 -30.88 12.52
CA TYR A 81 12.45 -29.53 12.99
C TYR A 81 11.98 -28.46 11.99
N VAL A 82 11.04 -28.80 11.10
CA VAL A 82 10.44 -27.84 10.15
C VAL A 82 9.21 -27.18 10.74
N GLY A 83 9.19 -25.85 10.72
CA GLY A 83 8.01 -25.04 10.99
C GLY A 83 7.68 -24.14 9.80
N PHE A 84 6.40 -24.08 9.44
CA PHE A 84 5.88 -23.19 8.40
C PHE A 84 5.41 -21.88 9.02
N VAL A 85 5.85 -20.77 8.46
CA VAL A 85 5.50 -19.42 8.92
C VAL A 85 5.19 -18.53 7.72
N THR A 86 4.66 -17.33 7.95
CA THR A 86 4.60 -16.32 6.88
C THR A 86 6.01 -15.85 6.50
N ARG A 87 6.16 -15.30 5.29
CA ARG A 87 7.46 -14.77 4.83
C ARG A 87 7.98 -13.65 5.74
N SER A 88 7.09 -12.78 6.24
CA SER A 88 7.44 -11.70 7.18
C SER A 88 8.03 -12.24 8.48
N VAL A 89 7.42 -13.27 9.07
CA VAL A 89 7.94 -13.96 10.26
C VAL A 89 9.29 -14.62 9.97
N GLN A 90 9.40 -15.34 8.84
CA GLN A 90 10.65 -15.99 8.46
C GLN A 90 11.79 -14.97 8.31
N GLN A 91 11.55 -13.85 7.63
CA GLN A 91 12.53 -12.78 7.43
C GLN A 91 12.92 -12.12 8.75
N ARG A 92 11.93 -11.76 9.59
CA ARG A 92 12.14 -11.16 10.90
C ARG A 92 13.02 -12.04 11.79
N VAL A 93 12.80 -13.36 11.77
CA VAL A 93 13.52 -14.31 12.64
C VAL A 93 14.88 -14.70 12.07
N SER A 94 14.98 -14.94 10.75
CA SER A 94 16.21 -15.48 10.14
C SER A 94 17.29 -14.45 9.90
N ARG A 95 16.99 -13.15 10.00
CA ARG A 95 17.89 -12.03 9.62
C ARG A 95 18.42 -12.11 8.18
N LYS A 96 17.93 -13.06 7.36
CA LYS A 96 18.29 -13.14 5.95
C LYS A 96 17.55 -12.00 5.25
N LYS A 97 18.30 -10.98 4.82
CA LYS A 97 17.83 -10.09 3.76
C LYS A 97 17.50 -10.99 2.58
N ASP A 98 16.25 -10.93 2.11
CA ASP A 98 15.91 -11.51 0.81
C ASP A 98 16.90 -10.92 -0.20
N PRO A 99 17.68 -11.73 -0.94
CA PRO A 99 18.60 -11.20 -1.94
C PRO A 99 17.87 -10.40 -3.04
N LYS A 100 16.54 -10.52 -3.14
CA LYS A 100 15.68 -9.74 -4.06
C LYS A 100 14.91 -8.60 -3.37
N GLY A 101 15.19 -8.35 -2.09
CA GLY A 101 14.49 -7.34 -1.28
C GLY A 101 13.01 -7.65 -1.01
N PRO A 102 12.33 -6.84 -0.19
CA PRO A 102 10.91 -7.05 0.13
C PRO A 102 9.98 -6.73 -1.05
N TRP A 103 10.49 -6.10 -2.10
CA TRP A 103 9.71 -5.56 -3.22
C TRP A 103 9.49 -6.56 -4.36
N VAL A 104 10.26 -7.65 -4.41
CA VAL A 104 10.07 -8.72 -5.40
C VAL A 104 9.26 -9.86 -4.79
N THR A 105 8.19 -10.26 -5.48
CA THR A 105 7.28 -11.32 -5.02
C THR A 105 7.20 -12.46 -6.04
N GLU A 106 7.01 -13.70 -5.58
CA GLU A 106 6.88 -14.85 -6.49
C GLU A 106 5.46 -14.99 -7.04
N GLY A 107 4.46 -14.48 -6.31
CA GLY A 107 3.05 -14.46 -6.70
C GLY A 107 2.62 -13.10 -7.25
N ILE A 108 1.57 -13.11 -8.08
CA ILE A 108 0.97 -11.92 -8.71
C ILE A 108 -0.19 -11.32 -7.88
N SER A 109 -0.75 -12.11 -6.95
CA SER A 109 -1.88 -11.76 -6.07
C SER A 109 -1.45 -11.36 -4.65
N SER A 110 -0.15 -11.18 -4.44
CA SER A 110 0.42 -10.87 -3.12
C SER A 110 1.62 -9.93 -3.25
N ILE A 111 1.49 -8.91 -4.10
CA ILE A 111 2.58 -7.95 -4.30
C ILE A 111 2.80 -7.17 -3.00
N THR A 112 4.04 -6.75 -2.79
CA THR A 112 4.37 -5.86 -1.69
C THR A 112 3.93 -4.44 -2.04
N VAL A 113 3.27 -3.78 -1.10
CA VAL A 113 2.93 -2.37 -1.15
C VAL A 113 3.65 -1.64 -0.02
N GLY A 114 4.02 -0.40 -0.24
CA GLY A 114 4.42 0.53 0.81
C GLY A 114 3.97 1.93 0.43
N ALA A 115 4.33 2.91 1.26
CA ALA A 115 3.95 4.28 1.01
C ALA A 115 4.94 5.22 1.69
N ASP A 116 5.09 6.42 1.13
CA ASP A 116 5.88 7.51 1.71
C ASP A 116 5.01 8.79 1.70
N PRO A 117 3.95 8.90 2.53
CA PRO A 117 3.08 10.07 2.49
C PRO A 117 3.61 11.27 3.28
N GLU A 118 3.29 12.45 2.76
CA GLU A 118 3.82 13.72 3.25
C GLU A 118 2.75 14.63 3.88
N PHE A 119 3.18 15.45 4.84
CA PHE A 119 2.37 16.53 5.43
C PHE A 119 3.24 17.69 5.96
N GLY A 120 2.63 18.84 6.24
CA GLY A 120 3.32 20.02 6.77
C GLY A 120 3.26 20.17 8.29
N LEU A 121 4.26 20.84 8.87
CA LEU A 121 4.24 21.31 10.26
C LEU A 121 3.95 22.80 10.29
N ILE A 122 2.89 23.21 10.97
CA ILE A 122 2.49 24.63 11.07
C ILE A 122 2.85 25.15 12.45
N GLY A 123 3.64 26.23 12.47
CA GLY A 123 4.06 26.93 13.69
C GLY A 123 2.94 27.78 14.29
N LYS A 124 3.17 28.28 15.51
CA LYS A 124 2.20 29.14 16.23
C LYS A 124 1.83 30.42 15.46
N GLN A 125 2.73 30.91 14.63
CA GLN A 125 2.54 32.09 13.78
C GLN A 125 1.78 31.78 12.48
N GLY A 126 1.36 30.53 12.26
CA GLY A 126 0.62 30.13 11.06
C GLY A 126 1.51 29.87 9.83
N PHE A 127 2.83 29.94 9.96
CA PHE A 127 3.77 29.62 8.86
C PHE A 127 4.15 28.15 8.87
N LEU A 128 4.55 27.63 7.69
CA LEU A 128 5.10 26.29 7.61
C LEU A 128 6.53 26.26 8.14
N VAL A 129 6.77 25.37 9.10
CA VAL A 129 8.10 25.04 9.59
C VAL A 129 8.64 23.90 8.73
N ARG A 130 9.80 24.11 8.11
CA ARG A 130 10.36 23.13 7.16
C ARG A 130 10.70 21.84 7.90
N GLY A 131 10.23 20.70 7.39
CA GLY A 131 10.49 19.38 7.98
C GLY A 131 11.98 19.14 8.22
N ASN A 132 12.84 19.47 7.26
CA ASN A 132 14.30 19.32 7.37
C ASN A 132 15.00 20.23 8.39
N GLN A 133 14.30 21.18 9.01
CA GLN A 133 14.82 21.98 10.13
C GLN A 133 14.49 21.34 11.50
N VAL A 134 13.50 20.45 11.54
CA VAL A 134 12.99 19.83 12.77
C VAL A 134 13.41 18.36 12.87
N LEU A 135 13.44 17.67 11.73
CA LEU A 135 13.63 16.24 11.60
C LEU A 135 14.82 15.92 10.71
N SER A 136 15.41 14.74 10.90
CA SER A 136 16.36 14.18 9.94
C SER A 136 15.64 13.75 8.65
N ALA A 137 16.36 13.76 7.53
CA ALA A 137 15.87 13.17 6.29
C ALA A 137 15.52 11.68 6.50
N ALA A 138 16.41 10.93 7.16
CA ALA A 138 16.21 9.51 7.46
C ALA A 138 15.21 9.26 8.60
N GLY A 139 14.72 8.02 8.69
CA GLY A 139 13.86 7.53 9.76
C GLY A 139 12.42 7.25 9.30
N LYS A 140 11.67 6.53 10.14
CA LYS A 140 10.25 6.23 9.90
C LYS A 140 9.35 7.47 9.95
N PHE A 141 9.75 8.45 10.76
CA PHE A 141 9.15 9.78 10.83
C PHE A 141 10.28 10.77 10.53
N GLY A 142 10.39 11.22 9.29
CA GLY A 142 11.50 12.06 8.83
C GLY A 142 11.01 13.23 8.00
N SER A 143 11.89 13.77 7.16
CA SER A 143 11.56 14.86 6.24
C SER A 143 11.87 14.53 4.80
N ASP A 144 11.07 15.05 3.87
CA ASP A 144 11.45 15.26 2.48
C ASP A 144 11.41 16.76 2.18
N GLY A 145 12.58 17.39 2.14
CA GLY A 145 12.72 18.84 2.00
C GLY A 145 11.86 19.62 3.03
N PRO A 146 10.87 20.41 2.60
CA PRO A 146 10.00 21.16 3.51
C PRO A 146 8.92 20.32 4.20
N SER A 147 8.61 19.11 3.72
CA SER A 147 7.56 18.25 4.25
C SER A 147 8.08 17.31 5.34
N VAL A 148 7.18 16.83 6.19
CA VAL A 148 7.35 15.60 6.98
C VAL A 148 6.96 14.43 6.10
N GLU A 149 7.70 13.32 6.19
CA GLU A 149 7.43 12.08 5.46
C GLU A 149 7.33 10.90 6.43
N VAL A 150 6.27 10.12 6.31
CA VAL A 150 6.05 8.88 7.07
C VAL A 150 6.50 7.71 6.21
N ARG A 151 7.32 6.81 6.75
CA ARG A 151 7.89 5.67 6.01
C ARG A 151 7.54 4.34 6.69
N PRO A 152 6.28 3.87 6.60
CA PRO A 152 5.87 2.57 7.10
C PRO A 152 6.71 1.43 6.50
N ASP A 153 6.93 0.38 7.28
CA ASP A 153 7.52 -0.83 6.72
C ASP A 153 6.58 -1.40 5.65
N PRO A 154 7.09 -1.78 4.47
CA PRO A 154 6.26 -2.31 3.39
C PRO A 154 5.72 -3.70 3.73
N SER A 155 4.53 -4.03 3.23
CA SER A 155 3.88 -5.33 3.47
C SER A 155 3.09 -5.81 2.25
N ARG A 156 2.78 -7.11 2.22
CA ARG A 156 1.80 -7.69 1.29
C ARG A 156 0.35 -7.45 1.71
N SER A 157 0.14 -6.97 2.93
CA SER A 157 -1.16 -6.51 3.41
C SER A 157 -1.17 -4.98 3.42
N HIS A 158 -2.09 -4.37 2.67
CA HIS A 158 -2.27 -2.91 2.71
C HIS A 158 -2.72 -2.44 4.11
N LEU A 159 -3.49 -3.27 4.83
CA LEU A 159 -3.89 -2.99 6.21
C LEU A 159 -2.68 -2.96 7.16
N GLU A 160 -1.70 -3.85 6.95
CA GLU A 160 -0.47 -3.83 7.76
C GLU A 160 0.38 -2.59 7.47
N VAL A 161 0.42 -2.09 6.23
CA VAL A 161 1.07 -0.81 5.92
C VAL A 161 0.38 0.34 6.67
N VAL A 162 -0.96 0.39 6.67
CA VAL A 162 -1.70 1.41 7.43
C VAL A 162 -1.49 1.28 8.94
N ALA A 163 -1.46 0.05 9.49
CA ALA A 163 -1.14 -0.17 10.90
C ALA A 163 0.28 0.31 11.25
N ASN A 164 1.24 0.09 10.34
CA ASN A 164 2.60 0.60 10.50
C ASN A 164 2.63 2.14 10.46
N MET A 165 1.84 2.78 9.59
CA MET A 165 1.68 4.24 9.59
C MET A 165 1.10 4.73 10.92
N GLN A 166 0.06 4.06 11.43
CA GLN A 166 -0.56 4.42 12.71
C GLN A 166 0.44 4.32 13.87
N SER A 167 1.23 3.25 13.92
CA SER A 167 2.28 3.08 14.93
C SER A 167 3.30 4.24 14.89
N ILE A 168 3.68 4.70 13.69
CA ILE A 168 4.61 5.82 13.52
C ILE A 168 3.96 7.14 13.97
N LEU A 169 2.73 7.41 13.55
CA LEU A 169 2.02 8.67 13.82
C LEU A 169 1.55 8.79 15.28
N GLN A 170 1.36 7.67 15.98
CA GLN A 170 1.08 7.63 17.42
C GLN A 170 2.34 7.80 18.29
N ASN A 171 3.53 7.59 17.72
CA ASN A 171 4.80 7.69 18.44
C ASN A 171 5.77 8.66 17.72
N PRO A 172 5.38 9.93 17.50
CA PRO A 172 6.25 10.88 16.83
C PRO A 172 7.43 11.33 17.71
N PRO A 173 8.49 11.89 17.12
CA PRO A 173 9.54 12.56 17.88
C PRO A 173 8.98 13.74 18.71
N PRO A 174 9.37 13.94 19.98
CA PRO A 174 8.80 15.00 20.84
C PRO A 174 8.91 16.42 20.26
N ARG A 175 9.91 16.66 19.40
CA ARG A 175 10.12 17.97 18.76
C ARG A 175 8.94 18.45 17.91
N VAL A 176 8.11 17.53 17.42
CA VAL A 176 6.97 17.88 16.56
C VAL A 176 5.67 18.12 17.32
N ASP A 177 5.66 17.92 18.65
CA ASP A 177 4.45 18.03 19.47
C ASP A 177 3.87 19.45 19.50
N GLN A 178 4.72 20.45 19.31
CA GLN A 178 4.36 21.86 19.36
C GLN A 178 3.71 22.40 18.07
N PHE A 179 3.67 21.60 17.00
CA PHE A 179 3.19 22.03 15.68
C PHE A 179 1.83 21.42 15.36
N LEU A 180 1.03 22.13 14.58
CA LEU A 180 -0.13 21.55 13.92
C LEU A 180 0.32 20.75 12.71
N TRP A 181 -0.19 19.52 12.55
CA TRP A 181 0.18 18.65 11.44
C TRP A 181 -0.87 18.77 10.33
N LYS A 182 -0.50 19.39 9.22
CA LYS A 182 -1.42 19.75 8.14
C LYS A 182 -1.20 18.88 6.91
N GLY A 183 -2.18 18.03 6.59
CA GLY A 183 -2.20 17.27 5.34
C GLY A 183 -2.97 17.99 4.23
N GLY A 184 -3.36 17.24 3.20
CA GLY A 184 -4.05 17.76 2.02
C GLY A 184 -3.15 17.88 0.78
N ALA A 185 -3.59 18.65 -0.21
CA ALA A 185 -2.89 18.86 -1.47
C ALA A 185 -1.78 19.90 -1.37
N THR A 186 -2.08 21.02 -0.71
CA THR A 186 -1.16 22.14 -0.59
C THR A 186 -1.29 22.84 0.75
N PHE A 187 -0.30 23.68 1.03
CA PHE A 187 -0.37 24.71 2.05
C PHE A 187 0.19 26.01 1.48
N VAL A 188 -0.44 27.14 1.79
CA VAL A 188 0.00 28.46 1.33
C VAL A 188 0.27 29.31 2.56
N ASP A 189 1.50 29.83 2.65
CA ASP A 189 1.83 30.90 3.58
C ASP A 189 2.18 32.18 2.79
N PRO A 190 2.32 33.35 3.45
CA PRO A 190 2.64 34.61 2.78
C PRO A 190 3.91 34.60 1.93
N ASN A 191 4.81 33.64 2.11
CA ASN A 191 6.08 33.59 1.41
C ASN A 191 6.05 32.64 0.21
N ARG A 192 5.31 31.52 0.30
CA ARG A 192 5.28 30.51 -0.77
C ARG A 192 4.13 29.51 -0.65
N VAL A 193 3.96 28.76 -1.75
CA VAL A 193 3.11 27.58 -1.84
C VAL A 193 3.95 26.32 -1.61
N TYR A 194 3.37 25.38 -0.87
CA TYR A 194 3.92 24.06 -0.56
C TYR A 194 2.99 23.00 -1.10
N TRP A 195 3.56 21.92 -1.61
CA TRP A 195 2.82 20.81 -2.20
C TRP A 195 3.13 19.56 -1.40
N PHE A 196 2.09 18.86 -0.94
CA PHE A 196 2.26 17.59 -0.24
C PHE A 196 1.80 16.46 -1.14
N GLY A 197 2.61 15.41 -1.26
CA GLY A 197 2.18 14.19 -1.92
C GLY A 197 1.85 13.07 -0.97
N GLY A 198 1.21 12.06 -1.52
CA GLY A 198 1.16 10.77 -0.88
C GLY A 198 1.60 9.72 -1.88
N HIS A 199 2.84 9.25 -1.71
CA HIS A 199 3.42 8.28 -2.61
C HIS A 199 3.00 6.87 -2.22
N ILE A 200 2.66 6.05 -3.22
CA ILE A 200 2.38 4.63 -3.02
C ILE A 200 3.41 3.83 -3.81
N HIS A 201 4.12 2.93 -3.14
CA HIS A 201 5.08 2.04 -3.76
C HIS A 201 4.46 0.70 -4.05
N LEU A 202 4.64 0.21 -5.27
CA LEU A 202 4.10 -1.07 -5.73
C LEU A 202 5.25 -1.96 -6.21
N GLY A 203 5.38 -3.11 -5.55
CA GLY A 203 6.40 -4.12 -5.85
C GLY A 203 6.14 -4.90 -7.13
N ARG A 204 7.16 -5.65 -7.55
CA ARG A 204 7.20 -6.37 -8.83
C ARG A 204 7.08 -7.89 -8.64
N PRO A 205 6.33 -8.59 -9.51
CA PRO A 205 6.46 -10.04 -9.63
C PRO A 205 7.82 -10.45 -10.21
N SER A 206 8.42 -11.49 -9.65
CA SER A 206 9.74 -12.00 -10.03
C SER A 206 9.87 -12.40 -11.50
N GLN A 207 8.74 -12.71 -12.13
CA GLN A 207 8.59 -13.09 -13.53
C GLN A 207 8.79 -11.93 -14.51
N ILE A 208 8.67 -10.68 -14.04
CA ILE A 208 8.93 -9.49 -14.86
C ILE A 208 10.37 -9.06 -14.64
N PRO A 209 11.29 -9.16 -15.62
CA PRO A 209 12.68 -8.74 -15.42
C PRO A 209 12.79 -7.24 -15.10
N ALA A 210 13.71 -6.86 -14.20
CA ALA A 210 13.92 -5.47 -13.77
C ALA A 210 14.15 -4.50 -14.95
N ASN A 211 14.94 -4.91 -15.95
CA ASN A 211 15.22 -4.12 -17.15
C ASN A 211 14.00 -3.93 -18.07
N ARG A 212 12.94 -4.74 -17.91
CA ARG A 212 11.68 -4.65 -18.68
C ARG A 212 10.52 -4.07 -17.87
N ALA A 213 10.74 -3.72 -16.61
CA ALA A 213 9.66 -3.34 -15.69
C ALA A 213 9.09 -1.94 -15.97
N LEU A 214 9.93 -0.98 -16.37
CA LEU A 214 9.53 0.43 -16.50
C LEU A 214 8.33 0.66 -17.45
N PRO A 215 8.30 0.12 -18.69
CA PRO A 215 7.15 0.29 -19.57
C PRO A 215 5.84 -0.29 -18.98
N ILE A 216 5.95 -1.37 -18.20
CA ILE A 216 4.81 -2.01 -17.54
C ILE A 216 4.33 -1.13 -16.38
N TYR A 217 5.25 -0.60 -15.56
CA TYR A 217 4.91 0.37 -14.52
C TYR A 217 4.19 1.59 -15.06
N THR A 218 4.59 2.10 -16.22
CA THR A 218 3.88 3.20 -16.90
C THR A 218 2.44 2.83 -17.28
N GLN A 219 2.19 1.59 -17.73
CA GLN A 219 0.83 1.15 -18.02
C GLN A 219 0.00 0.95 -16.74
N ILE A 220 0.59 0.41 -15.67
CA ILE A 220 -0.07 0.29 -14.36
C ILE A 220 -0.41 1.68 -13.81
N ALA A 221 0.51 2.64 -13.92
CA ALA A 221 0.27 4.03 -13.55
C ALA A 221 -0.90 4.65 -14.33
N GLY A 222 -1.08 4.27 -15.60
CA GLY A 222 -2.26 4.67 -16.35
C GLY A 222 -3.56 4.06 -15.82
N ALA A 223 -3.55 2.78 -15.42
CA ALA A 223 -4.71 2.19 -14.76
C ALA A 223 -5.01 2.90 -13.42
N LEU A 224 -3.97 3.22 -12.65
CA LEU A 224 -4.10 4.01 -11.41
C LEU A 224 -4.63 5.42 -11.65
N ASP A 225 -4.19 6.10 -12.71
CA ASP A 225 -4.71 7.41 -13.10
C ASP A 225 -6.24 7.34 -13.29
N GLY A 226 -6.70 6.38 -14.10
CA GLY A 226 -8.10 6.26 -14.48
C GLY A 226 -9.01 5.72 -13.39
N LEU A 227 -8.50 4.84 -12.52
CA LEU A 227 -9.33 4.11 -11.56
C LEU A 227 -9.20 4.63 -10.12
N LEU A 228 -8.08 5.25 -9.76
CA LEU A 228 -7.82 5.75 -8.41
C LEU A 228 -7.62 7.28 -8.38
N ALA A 229 -6.75 7.85 -9.21
CA ALA A 229 -6.48 9.29 -9.12
C ALA A 229 -7.65 10.14 -9.59
N LEU A 230 -8.42 9.71 -10.59
CA LEU A 230 -9.61 10.43 -11.06
C LEU A 230 -10.63 10.72 -9.94
N PRO A 231 -11.13 9.73 -9.18
CA PRO A 231 -12.06 10.01 -8.07
C PRO A 231 -11.38 10.79 -6.94
N MET A 232 -10.12 10.47 -6.60
CA MET A 232 -9.39 11.17 -5.53
C MET A 232 -9.13 12.65 -5.86
N ALA A 233 -8.95 12.98 -7.14
CA ALA A 233 -8.77 14.36 -7.60
C ALA A 233 -10.02 15.22 -7.41
N ARG A 234 -11.23 14.63 -7.34
CA ARG A 234 -12.48 15.39 -7.14
C ARG A 234 -12.55 16.10 -5.79
N PHE A 235 -11.91 15.56 -4.76
CA PHE A 235 -11.98 16.12 -3.42
C PHE A 235 -10.60 16.55 -2.91
N ASP A 236 -9.63 16.64 -3.82
CA ASP A 236 -8.29 17.08 -3.51
C ASP A 236 -8.31 18.54 -3.02
N THR A 237 -7.78 18.80 -1.82
CA THR A 237 -7.94 20.09 -1.14
C THR A 237 -6.79 20.35 -0.17
N PRO A 238 -6.42 21.62 0.10
CA PRO A 238 -6.83 22.85 -0.60
C PRO A 238 -6.02 23.10 -1.86
N GLU A 239 -6.55 23.94 -2.75
CA GLU A 239 -5.87 24.44 -3.97
C GLU A 239 -5.12 23.37 -4.79
N PRO A 240 -5.79 22.27 -5.19
CA PRO A 240 -5.14 21.15 -5.88
C PRO A 240 -4.49 21.56 -7.22
N TRP A 241 -4.95 22.66 -7.84
CA TRP A 241 -4.33 23.23 -9.02
C TRP A 241 -2.84 23.56 -8.80
N HIS A 242 -2.50 24.16 -7.66
CA HIS A 242 -1.12 24.54 -7.36
C HIS A 242 -0.21 23.33 -7.22
N ARG A 243 -0.71 22.22 -6.67
CA ARG A 243 0.05 20.97 -6.62
C ARG A 243 0.42 20.48 -8.01
N ARG A 244 -0.55 20.48 -8.93
CA ARG A 244 -0.38 19.87 -10.26
C ARG A 244 0.32 20.79 -11.25
N ASN A 245 0.14 22.10 -11.14
CA ASN A 245 0.63 23.05 -12.14
C ASN A 245 1.58 24.12 -11.58
N GLY A 246 1.67 24.27 -10.25
CA GLY A 246 2.57 25.22 -9.60
C GLY A 246 3.98 24.67 -9.37
N CYS A 247 4.17 23.35 -9.39
CA CYS A 247 5.48 22.73 -9.21
C CYS A 247 6.28 22.66 -10.52
N LYS A 248 7.50 23.22 -10.52
CA LYS A 248 8.44 23.18 -11.66
C LYS A 248 8.78 21.76 -12.14
N TYR A 249 8.60 20.75 -11.29
CA TYR A 249 9.02 19.37 -11.53
C TYR A 249 7.92 18.43 -12.03
N ASN A 250 6.78 18.95 -12.48
CA ASN A 250 5.62 18.13 -12.89
C ASN A 250 5.08 17.18 -11.80
N TYR A 251 5.43 17.44 -10.53
CA TYR A 251 5.04 16.61 -9.40
C TYR A 251 3.52 16.52 -9.27
N GLY A 252 3.00 15.31 -9.11
CA GLY A 252 1.58 15.10 -8.87
C GLY A 252 0.68 15.19 -10.10
N LYS A 253 1.25 15.29 -11.30
CA LYS A 253 0.50 15.18 -12.57
C LYS A 253 0.17 13.72 -12.87
N ALA A 254 -0.90 13.48 -13.64
CA ALA A 254 -1.27 12.15 -14.08
C ALA A 254 -0.12 11.47 -14.85
N GLY A 255 0.14 10.21 -14.54
CA GLY A 255 1.27 9.44 -15.06
C GLY A 255 2.60 9.70 -14.37
N ASP A 256 2.65 10.55 -13.34
CA ASP A 256 3.85 10.82 -12.56
C ASP A 256 4.22 9.59 -11.70
N ILE A 257 5.33 8.96 -12.08
CA ILE A 257 5.94 7.85 -11.35
C ILE A 257 7.43 8.06 -11.17
N ARG A 258 7.97 7.46 -10.12
CA ARG A 258 9.40 7.26 -9.93
C ARG A 258 9.74 5.78 -9.96
N ALA A 259 10.67 5.40 -10.82
CA ALA A 259 11.10 4.00 -11.02
C ALA A 259 12.61 3.89 -11.29
N ASP A 260 13.37 4.93 -10.98
CA ASP A 260 14.82 5.03 -11.13
C ASP A 260 15.60 4.34 -9.99
N TYR A 261 14.95 3.45 -9.26
CA TYR A 261 15.59 2.61 -8.26
C TYR A 261 16.60 1.66 -8.93
N PRO A 262 17.82 1.47 -8.39
CA PRO A 262 18.86 0.64 -9.02
C PRO A 262 18.38 -0.76 -9.44
N GLU A 263 17.57 -1.40 -8.60
CA GLU A 263 17.06 -2.76 -8.85
C GLU A 263 15.73 -2.78 -9.62
N ARG A 264 15.04 -1.62 -9.75
CA ARG A 264 13.70 -1.48 -10.37
C ARG A 264 12.67 -2.50 -9.87
N ASP A 265 12.79 -2.89 -8.60
CA ASP A 265 11.92 -3.90 -7.98
C ASP A 265 10.58 -3.36 -7.52
N ARG A 266 10.41 -2.05 -7.61
CA ARG A 266 9.16 -1.33 -7.39
C ARG A 266 9.11 -0.09 -8.27
N PHE A 267 7.93 0.51 -8.34
CA PHE A 267 7.78 1.91 -8.70
C PHE A 267 7.00 2.64 -7.61
N GLU A 268 7.08 3.96 -7.65
CA GLU A 268 6.40 4.88 -6.78
C GLU A 268 5.40 5.68 -7.60
N TYR A 269 4.13 5.62 -7.22
CA TYR A 269 3.04 6.36 -7.81
C TYR A 269 2.85 7.68 -7.06
N ARG A 270 3.01 8.82 -7.74
CA ARG A 270 3.14 10.15 -7.11
C ARG A 270 1.96 11.09 -7.37
N VAL A 271 0.92 10.60 -8.04
CA VAL A 271 -0.19 11.44 -8.53
C VAL A 271 -1.11 11.89 -7.40
N LEU A 272 -1.25 11.08 -6.35
CA LEU A 272 -2.12 11.39 -5.21
C LEU A 272 -1.48 12.44 -4.29
N SER A 273 -2.30 13.33 -3.74
CA SER A 273 -1.89 14.29 -2.73
C SER A 273 -1.70 13.65 -1.35
N GLY A 274 -1.18 14.43 -0.40
CA GLY A 274 -1.19 14.08 1.02
C GLY A 274 -2.59 14.03 1.64
N LEU A 275 -3.67 14.21 0.86
CA LEU A 275 -5.03 14.13 1.39
C LEU A 275 -5.39 12.73 1.87
N TRP A 276 -4.94 11.66 1.18
CA TRP A 276 -5.27 10.31 1.62
C TRP A 276 -4.57 9.92 2.94
N LEU A 277 -3.51 10.64 3.32
CA LEU A 277 -2.87 10.50 4.62
C LEU A 277 -3.70 11.10 5.76
N VAL A 278 -4.65 12.01 5.53
CA VAL A 278 -5.26 12.74 6.65
C VAL A 278 -6.06 11.84 7.58
N HIS A 279 -6.43 10.62 7.18
CA HIS A 279 -7.18 9.69 8.01
C HIS A 279 -6.81 8.22 7.71
N PRO A 280 -6.75 7.31 8.71
CA PRO A 280 -6.47 5.90 8.48
C PRO A 280 -7.43 5.25 7.47
N THR A 281 -8.71 5.58 7.52
CA THR A 281 -9.73 5.09 6.56
C THR A 281 -9.40 5.48 5.11
N LEU A 282 -8.98 6.72 4.84
CA LEU A 282 -8.56 7.12 3.48
C LEU A 282 -7.28 6.41 3.05
N ALA A 283 -6.35 6.18 3.98
CA ALA A 283 -5.14 5.42 3.68
C ALA A 283 -5.45 3.98 3.31
N LYS A 284 -6.37 3.31 4.03
CA LYS A 284 -6.84 1.97 3.66
C LYS A 284 -7.46 1.97 2.26
N ILE A 285 -8.33 2.95 1.96
CA ILE A 285 -8.98 3.08 0.64
C ILE A 285 -7.95 3.27 -0.47
N ALA A 286 -7.03 4.23 -0.32
CA ALA A 286 -6.06 4.57 -1.36
C ALA A 286 -5.05 3.43 -1.60
N ILE A 287 -4.44 2.90 -0.53
CA ILE A 287 -3.42 1.84 -0.63
C ILE A 287 -4.07 0.52 -1.08
N GLY A 288 -5.24 0.17 -0.52
CA GLY A 288 -5.98 -1.04 -0.89
C GLY A 288 -6.43 -1.02 -2.35
N THR A 289 -6.99 0.10 -2.82
CA THR A 289 -7.40 0.23 -4.23
C THR A 289 -6.19 0.20 -5.16
N ALA A 290 -5.10 0.91 -4.84
CA ALA A 290 -3.88 0.89 -5.64
C ALA A 290 -3.32 -0.53 -5.78
N LYS A 291 -3.32 -1.29 -4.68
CA LYS A 291 -2.91 -2.69 -4.66
C LYS A 291 -3.83 -3.58 -5.50
N CYS A 292 -5.15 -3.42 -5.40
CA CYS A 292 -6.12 -4.16 -6.22
C CYS A 292 -5.88 -3.94 -7.72
N ILE A 293 -5.67 -2.70 -8.14
CA ILE A 293 -5.43 -2.34 -9.55
C ILE A 293 -4.13 -2.98 -10.04
N ALA A 294 -3.06 -2.91 -9.24
CA ALA A 294 -1.76 -3.48 -9.60
C ALA A 294 -1.80 -5.02 -9.66
N GLU A 295 -2.43 -5.68 -8.68
CA GLU A 295 -2.62 -7.14 -8.70
C GLU A 295 -3.49 -7.59 -9.87
N THR A 296 -4.53 -6.83 -10.22
CA THR A 296 -5.35 -7.08 -11.42
C THR A 296 -4.50 -6.98 -12.69
N ALA A 297 -3.66 -5.93 -12.80
CA ALA A 297 -2.76 -5.78 -13.94
C ALA A 297 -1.79 -6.97 -14.07
N TYR A 298 -1.16 -7.38 -12.96
CA TYR A 298 -0.25 -8.52 -12.95
C TYR A 298 -0.95 -9.85 -13.21
N GLY A 299 -2.17 -10.03 -12.71
CA GLY A 299 -3.07 -11.14 -13.05
C GLY A 299 -3.22 -11.31 -14.55
N ARG A 300 -3.63 -10.23 -15.22
CA ARG A 300 -3.86 -10.22 -16.68
C ARG A 300 -2.58 -10.42 -17.49
N ILE A 301 -1.44 -9.92 -17.00
CA ILE A 301 -0.13 -10.19 -17.61
C ILE A 301 0.22 -11.68 -17.50
N ALA A 302 -0.05 -12.30 -16.35
CA ALA A 302 0.18 -13.73 -16.16
C ALA A 302 -0.74 -14.59 -17.04
N ASP A 303 -2.00 -14.19 -17.24
CA ASP A 303 -2.93 -14.86 -18.18
C ASP A 303 -2.42 -14.79 -19.63
N LYS A 304 -1.67 -13.74 -19.96
CA LYS A 304 -0.93 -13.61 -21.22
C LYS A 304 0.47 -14.23 -21.16
N LYS A 305 0.72 -15.14 -20.22
CA LYS A 305 1.99 -15.86 -20.03
C LYS A 305 3.20 -14.92 -19.94
N PHE A 306 3.02 -13.76 -19.30
CA PHE A 306 4.02 -12.70 -19.19
C PHE A 306 4.52 -12.18 -20.54
N ASP A 307 3.64 -12.03 -21.53
CA ASP A 307 3.92 -11.26 -22.74
C ASP A 307 4.16 -9.78 -22.39
N LEU A 308 5.44 -9.42 -22.22
CA LEU A 308 5.86 -8.10 -21.79
C LEU A 308 5.69 -7.05 -22.90
N GLU A 309 5.65 -7.45 -24.16
CA GLU A 309 5.41 -6.54 -25.28
C GLU A 309 3.95 -6.09 -25.25
N TRP A 310 3.02 -7.05 -25.17
CA TRP A 310 1.61 -6.76 -24.96
C TRP A 310 1.36 -5.96 -23.67
N ALA A 311 2.06 -6.30 -22.58
CA ALA A 311 1.92 -5.60 -21.30
C ALA A 311 2.40 -4.15 -21.37
N SER A 312 3.40 -3.88 -22.21
CA SER A 312 4.00 -2.56 -22.40
C SER A 312 3.32 -1.71 -23.48
N ASN A 313 2.41 -2.31 -24.25
CA ASN A 313 1.79 -1.62 -25.39
C ASN A 313 1.13 -0.31 -24.95
N PRO A 314 1.38 0.79 -25.67
CA PRO A 314 0.74 2.05 -25.38
C PRO A 314 -0.77 1.94 -25.59
N ILE A 315 -1.53 2.82 -24.98
CA ILE A 315 -3.00 2.82 -25.03
C ILE A 315 -3.59 2.86 -26.45
N SER A 316 -2.85 3.35 -27.45
CA SER A 316 -3.29 3.31 -28.85
C SER A 316 -3.39 1.87 -29.38
N LYS A 317 -2.57 0.96 -28.89
CA LYS A 317 -2.49 -0.45 -29.32
C LYS A 317 -3.25 -1.38 -28.37
N PRO A 318 -3.76 -2.53 -28.83
CA PRO A 318 -4.22 -3.60 -27.94
C PRO A 318 -3.14 -3.99 -26.94
N GLY A 319 -3.43 -3.89 -25.65
CA GLY A 319 -2.45 -4.09 -24.58
C GLY A 319 -3.10 -4.16 -23.20
N MET A 320 -2.28 -4.32 -22.16
CA MET A 320 -2.75 -4.48 -20.78
C MET A 320 -3.70 -3.36 -20.34
N LEU A 321 -3.38 -2.10 -20.61
CA LEU A 321 -4.23 -0.99 -20.17
C LEU A 321 -5.65 -1.03 -20.78
N LYS A 322 -5.80 -1.49 -22.03
CA LYS A 322 -7.13 -1.61 -22.67
C LYS A 322 -8.02 -2.64 -21.99
N THR A 323 -7.46 -3.62 -21.28
CA THR A 323 -8.25 -4.64 -20.57
C THR A 323 -9.06 -4.06 -19.43
N PHE A 324 -8.70 -2.88 -18.90
CA PHE A 324 -9.46 -2.20 -17.85
C PHE A 324 -10.71 -1.49 -18.40
N GLY A 325 -10.94 -1.50 -19.71
CA GLY A 325 -12.10 -0.84 -20.34
C GLY A 325 -12.06 0.69 -20.29
N ILE A 326 -10.98 1.29 -19.78
CA ILE A 326 -10.82 2.74 -19.62
C ILE A 326 -10.80 3.40 -21.00
N LYS A 327 -11.77 4.30 -21.23
CA LYS A 327 -11.87 5.13 -22.44
C LYS A 327 -11.51 6.57 -22.10
N GLY A 328 -11.19 7.39 -23.11
CA GLY A 328 -10.96 8.82 -22.91
C GLY A 328 -9.73 9.17 -22.08
N PHE A 329 -8.68 8.35 -22.10
CA PHE A 329 -7.54 8.50 -21.20
C PHE A 329 -6.82 9.86 -21.25
N ARG A 330 -6.75 10.48 -22.43
CA ARG A 330 -6.23 11.86 -22.57
C ARG A 330 -7.09 12.87 -21.81
N GLU A 331 -8.41 12.71 -21.89
CA GLU A 331 -9.38 13.54 -21.15
C GLU A 331 -9.26 13.28 -19.64
N ILE A 332 -9.17 12.02 -19.20
CA ILE A 332 -8.96 11.66 -17.79
C ILE A 332 -7.71 12.34 -17.23
N ARG A 333 -6.58 12.23 -17.94
CA ARG A 333 -5.34 12.90 -17.53
C ARG A 333 -5.48 14.41 -17.50
N ALA A 334 -6.18 14.99 -18.48
CA ALA A 334 -6.47 16.42 -18.50
C ALA A 334 -7.35 16.85 -17.33
N MET A 335 -8.38 16.08 -16.96
CA MET A 335 -9.24 16.36 -15.80
C MET A 335 -8.43 16.31 -14.50
N ILE A 336 -7.64 15.26 -14.29
CA ILE A 336 -6.75 15.13 -13.13
C ILE A 336 -5.81 16.33 -13.07
N ASN A 337 -5.09 16.62 -14.15
CA ASN A 337 -4.11 17.71 -14.19
C ASN A 337 -4.74 19.09 -14.04
N ARG A 338 -5.96 19.28 -14.55
CA ARG A 338 -6.70 20.53 -14.37
C ARG A 338 -7.27 20.70 -12.98
N ALA A 339 -7.31 19.65 -12.16
CA ALA A 339 -7.85 19.68 -10.81
C ALA A 339 -9.24 20.33 -10.74
N ARG A 340 -10.09 20.02 -11.72
CA ARG A 340 -11.45 20.56 -11.85
C ARG A 340 -12.47 19.49 -11.47
N PRO A 341 -12.88 19.41 -10.20
CA PRO A 341 -13.80 18.38 -9.74
C PRO A 341 -15.15 18.39 -10.47
N GLU A 342 -15.59 19.57 -10.92
CA GLU A 342 -16.82 19.79 -11.67
C GLU A 342 -16.82 19.13 -13.06
N GLU A 343 -15.66 18.83 -13.65
CA GLU A 343 -15.56 18.14 -14.95
C GLU A 343 -15.83 16.64 -14.86
N VAL A 344 -15.84 16.10 -13.63
CA VAL A 344 -16.16 14.70 -13.35
C VAL A 344 -17.64 14.61 -13.00
N THR A 345 -18.46 14.46 -14.03
CA THR A 345 -19.93 14.39 -13.95
C THR A 345 -20.42 13.05 -13.40
N GLU A 346 -21.68 12.98 -12.97
CA GLU A 346 -22.32 11.74 -12.50
C GLU A 346 -22.26 10.62 -13.56
N ASP A 347 -22.60 10.92 -14.82
CA ASP A 347 -22.48 9.97 -15.94
C ASP A 347 -21.06 9.39 -16.07
N LYS A 348 -20.03 10.24 -15.90
CA LYS A 348 -18.64 9.80 -15.93
C LYS A 348 -18.30 8.91 -14.74
N ILE A 349 -18.85 9.20 -13.56
CA ILE A 349 -18.70 8.36 -12.37
C ILE A 349 -19.40 7.02 -12.55
N ASP A 350 -20.59 6.95 -13.16
CA ASP A 350 -21.26 5.69 -13.42
C ASP A 350 -20.52 4.81 -14.44
N VAL A 351 -19.95 5.42 -15.48
CA VAL A 351 -19.05 4.71 -16.40
C VAL A 351 -17.80 4.22 -15.68
N TRP A 352 -17.18 5.06 -14.85
CA TRP A 352 -16.00 4.71 -14.07
C TRP A 352 -16.28 3.60 -13.05
N GLU A 353 -17.43 3.62 -12.38
CA GLU A 353 -17.83 2.60 -11.41
C GLU A 353 -17.87 1.21 -12.07
N ARG A 354 -18.39 1.11 -13.30
CA ARG A 354 -18.38 -0.16 -14.05
C ARG A 354 -16.96 -0.68 -14.29
N TRP A 355 -16.02 0.20 -14.62
CA TRP A 355 -14.61 -0.19 -14.80
C TRP A 355 -14.00 -0.72 -13.50
N VAL A 356 -14.21 -0.02 -12.39
CA VAL A 356 -13.70 -0.40 -11.07
C VAL A 356 -14.33 -1.70 -10.57
N ARG A 357 -15.63 -1.91 -10.77
CA ARG A 357 -16.31 -3.17 -10.42
C ARG A 357 -15.86 -4.36 -11.26
N SER A 358 -15.28 -4.12 -12.43
CA SER A 358 -14.73 -5.17 -13.32
C SER A 358 -13.29 -5.59 -12.99
N LEU A 359 -12.72 -5.10 -11.88
CA LEU A 359 -11.40 -5.54 -11.44
C LEU A 359 -11.46 -7.01 -11.00
N ASP A 360 -10.52 -7.82 -11.48
CA ASP A 360 -10.51 -9.28 -11.25
C ASP A 360 -10.42 -9.63 -9.75
N ARG A 361 -9.90 -8.69 -8.95
CA ARG A 361 -9.70 -8.80 -7.49
C ARG A 361 -10.69 -7.94 -6.70
N PHE A 362 -11.78 -7.46 -7.31
CA PHE A 362 -12.73 -6.55 -6.64
C PHE A 362 -13.20 -7.09 -5.28
N ASP A 363 -13.56 -8.37 -5.20
CA ASP A 363 -14.11 -8.97 -3.97
C ASP A 363 -13.10 -9.01 -2.82
N ASP A 364 -11.80 -9.17 -3.11
CA ASP A 364 -10.74 -9.17 -2.08
C ASP A 364 -10.56 -7.79 -1.41
N TYR A 365 -10.94 -6.71 -2.11
CA TYR A 365 -10.81 -5.31 -1.71
C TYR A 365 -12.16 -4.59 -1.67
N LYS A 366 -13.25 -5.35 -1.57
CA LYS A 366 -14.62 -4.83 -1.71
C LYS A 366 -14.91 -3.67 -0.76
N PRO A 367 -14.52 -3.69 0.53
CA PRO A 367 -14.78 -2.56 1.43
C PRO A 367 -14.10 -1.27 0.95
N GLU A 368 -12.79 -1.33 0.62
CA GLU A 368 -12.01 -0.18 0.18
C GLU A 368 -12.55 0.39 -1.14
N ILE A 369 -12.87 -0.49 -2.09
CA ILE A 369 -13.36 -0.08 -3.41
C ILE A 369 -14.79 0.46 -3.32
N THR A 370 -15.66 -0.14 -2.50
CA THR A 370 -17.03 0.35 -2.29
C THR A 370 -17.02 1.72 -1.60
N ALA A 371 -16.12 1.94 -0.66
CA ALA A 371 -15.90 3.25 -0.07
C ALA A 371 -15.37 4.27 -1.08
N LEU A 372 -14.43 3.89 -1.97
CA LEU A 372 -13.99 4.77 -3.06
C LEU A 372 -15.13 5.13 -4.02
N ILE A 373 -15.97 4.17 -4.40
CA ILE A 373 -17.15 4.41 -5.24
C ILE A 373 -18.11 5.40 -4.55
N SER A 374 -18.36 5.19 -3.25
CA SER A 374 -19.23 6.07 -2.48
C SER A 374 -18.65 7.47 -2.34
N LEU A 375 -17.32 7.59 -2.12
CA LEU A 375 -16.61 8.89 -2.11
C LEU A 375 -16.73 9.59 -3.46
N ALA A 376 -16.58 8.86 -4.56
CA ALA A 376 -16.65 9.42 -5.90
C ALA A 376 -18.03 9.99 -6.25
N LYS A 377 -19.10 9.40 -5.69
CA LYS A 377 -20.51 9.81 -5.88
C LYS A 377 -20.96 10.90 -4.90
N GLU A 378 -20.25 11.12 -3.81
CA GLU A 378 -20.59 12.16 -2.85
C GLU A 378 -20.35 13.55 -3.46
N ASP A 379 -21.08 14.55 -2.96
CA ASP A 379 -20.83 15.95 -3.30
C ASP A 379 -19.41 16.34 -2.83
N PRO A 380 -18.52 16.80 -3.72
CA PRO A 380 -17.18 17.21 -3.34
C PRO A 380 -17.15 18.27 -2.22
N SER A 381 -18.14 19.17 -2.16
CA SER A 381 -18.23 20.20 -1.12
C SER A 381 -18.39 19.58 0.28
N HIS A 382 -19.21 18.53 0.42
CA HIS A 382 -19.37 17.81 1.68
C HIS A 382 -18.07 17.17 2.16
N ILE A 383 -17.25 16.66 1.22
CA ILE A 383 -15.95 16.08 1.55
C ILE A 383 -14.97 17.19 1.94
N VAL A 384 -14.85 18.23 1.13
CA VAL A 384 -13.87 19.31 1.32
C VAL A 384 -14.11 20.08 2.61
N GLU A 385 -15.37 20.36 2.94
CA GLU A 385 -15.74 21.05 4.18
C GLU A 385 -15.74 20.10 5.40
N GLY A 386 -16.02 18.82 5.18
CA GLY A 386 -16.17 17.82 6.23
C GLY A 386 -14.85 17.20 6.69
N VAL A 387 -13.85 17.10 5.81
CA VAL A 387 -12.59 16.42 6.12
C VAL A 387 -11.68 17.32 6.95
N SER A 388 -11.32 16.86 8.15
CA SER A 388 -10.28 17.53 8.92
C SER A 388 -8.92 17.26 8.28
N LEU A 389 -8.16 18.30 7.99
CA LEU A 389 -6.79 18.19 7.47
C LEU A 389 -5.74 18.07 8.59
N ASP A 390 -6.17 17.92 9.84
CA ASP A 390 -5.29 17.74 11.00
C ASP A 390 -4.88 16.26 11.11
N VAL A 391 -3.69 15.94 10.59
CA VAL A 391 -3.17 14.57 10.54
C VAL A 391 -2.98 14.02 11.94
N ARG A 392 -2.49 14.83 12.89
CA ARG A 392 -2.26 14.35 14.25
C ARG A 392 -3.57 13.91 14.89
N LYS A 393 -4.55 14.80 14.85
CA LYS A 393 -5.86 14.59 15.48
C LYS A 393 -6.56 13.36 14.91
N ASN A 394 -6.54 13.18 13.59
CA ASN A 394 -7.25 12.09 12.94
C ASN A 394 -6.60 10.70 13.16
N TRP A 395 -5.30 10.63 13.44
CA TRP A 395 -4.61 9.34 13.67
C TRP A 395 -4.43 9.00 15.15
N GLN A 396 -4.45 10.01 16.02
CA GLN A 396 -4.29 9.85 17.47
C GLN A 396 -5.64 9.86 18.21
N GLU A 397 -6.66 10.48 17.65
CA GLU A 397 -8.02 10.48 18.20
C GLU A 397 -8.92 9.61 17.33
N ASP A 398 -9.76 8.78 17.94
CA ASP A 398 -10.71 7.88 17.26
C ASP A 398 -11.88 8.68 16.65
N LYS A 399 -11.58 9.44 15.60
CA LYS A 399 -12.51 10.35 14.94
C LYS A 399 -13.15 9.71 13.73
N LYS A 400 -14.41 10.08 13.49
CA LYS A 400 -15.06 9.81 12.21
C LYS A 400 -14.60 10.83 11.17
N ILE A 401 -14.20 10.35 9.99
CA ILE A 401 -13.62 11.20 8.93
C ILE A 401 -14.61 12.20 8.32
N LEU A 402 -15.86 11.79 8.10
CA LEU A 402 -16.87 12.58 7.40
C LEU A 402 -18.23 12.44 8.10
N PRO A 403 -18.42 13.08 9.27
CA PRO A 403 -19.63 12.88 10.08
C PRO A 403 -20.91 13.38 9.39
N ARG A 404 -20.80 14.29 8.41
CA ARG A 404 -21.92 14.86 7.65
C ARG A 404 -22.15 14.22 6.28
N ALA A 405 -21.38 13.19 5.93
CA ALA A 405 -21.55 12.48 4.66
C ALA A 405 -22.92 11.79 4.55
N SER A 406 -23.30 11.48 3.31
CA SER A 406 -24.49 10.68 3.02
C SER A 406 -24.48 9.36 3.81
N LYS A 407 -25.67 8.80 4.07
CA LYS A 407 -25.79 7.51 4.78
C LYS A 407 -25.02 6.40 4.06
N GLN A 408 -25.06 6.40 2.73
CA GLN A 408 -24.34 5.43 1.90
C GLN A 408 -22.83 5.53 2.10
N LEU A 409 -22.27 6.74 2.02
CA LEU A 409 -20.83 6.94 2.24
C LEU A 409 -20.43 6.59 3.67
N ARG A 410 -21.20 7.00 4.69
CA ARG A 410 -20.89 6.64 6.09
C ARG A 410 -20.87 5.13 6.31
N THR A 411 -21.83 4.41 5.75
CA THR A 411 -21.88 2.94 5.85
C THR A 411 -20.63 2.32 5.21
N ALA A 412 -20.25 2.77 4.01
CA ALA A 412 -19.07 2.26 3.32
C ALA A 412 -17.75 2.58 4.06
N LEU A 413 -17.66 3.75 4.71
CA LEU A 413 -16.50 4.11 5.53
C LEU A 413 -16.40 3.24 6.79
N GLU A 414 -17.53 2.97 7.46
CA GLU A 414 -17.60 2.12 8.65
C GLU A 414 -17.17 0.67 8.33
N GLU A 415 -17.49 0.15 7.14
CA GLU A 415 -17.01 -1.16 6.68
C GLU A 415 -15.47 -1.23 6.53
N VAL A 416 -14.84 -0.14 6.09
CA VAL A 416 -13.37 -0.03 5.99
C VAL A 416 -12.73 0.13 7.37
N GLU A 417 -13.39 0.85 8.28
CA GLU A 417 -12.92 1.04 9.66
C GLU A 417 -12.92 -0.26 10.46
N ALA A 418 -13.91 -1.14 10.22
CA ALA A 418 -14.04 -2.42 10.90
C ALA A 418 -12.95 -3.47 10.55
N ARG A 419 -12.13 -3.23 9.52
CA ARG A 419 -10.99 -4.09 9.14
C ARG A 419 -9.70 -3.67 9.83
#